data_AF-A0AAE1KEM8-F1
#
_entry.id   AF-A0AAE1KEM8-F1
#
_cell.length_a   1.000
_cell.length_b   1.000
_cell.length_c   1.000
_cell.angle_alpha   90.00
_cell.angle_beta   90.00
_cell.angle_gamma   90.00
#
_symmetry.space_group_name_H-M   'P 1'
#
loop_
_entity.id
_entity.type
_entity.pdbx_description
1 polymer ?
#
loop_
_entity_poly.entity_id
_entity_poly.type
_entity_poly.pdbx_seq_one_letter_code
_entity_poly.pdbx_strand_id
1 'polypeptide(L)'
;MVRRSFTRQIRGMRDLSYWDRLMELRLYLQQRSRDRYWVIYMWKILEGQVPNPAPLALQPYTTKRTGRKCIRSNLPTRAPERIRTLLASSLIHEGPNVFNALPKEVRNTTGCPVENFKSGLDKFLWTVPDEPPVLGYTARCMTS
;
A
#
# COMPACT_ATOMS: atom_id res chain seq x y z
N MET A 1 -5.43 15.37 -10.31
CA MET A 1 -4.65 16.59 -10.00
C MET A 1 -5.23 17.45 -8.86
N VAL A 2 -6.16 16.94 -8.03
CA VAL A 2 -6.84 17.74 -6.98
C VAL A 2 -5.96 18.01 -5.75
N ARG A 3 -5.08 17.09 -5.35
CA ARG A 3 -4.26 17.24 -4.12
C ARG A 3 -3.10 18.23 -4.27
N ARG A 4 -2.60 18.42 -5.49
CA ARG A 4 -1.49 19.33 -5.81
C ARG A 4 -1.88 20.79 -5.67
N SER A 5 -3.08 21.15 -6.12
CA SER A 5 -3.60 22.51 -6.01
C SER A 5 -3.91 22.86 -4.56
N PHE A 6 -4.52 21.94 -3.81
CA PHE A 6 -4.85 22.14 -2.40
C PHE A 6 -3.62 22.36 -1.51
N THR A 7 -2.60 21.50 -1.63
CA THR A 7 -1.36 21.64 -0.83
C THR A 7 -0.58 22.93 -1.13
N ARG A 8 -0.80 23.58 -2.28
CA ARG A 8 -0.17 24.88 -2.62
C ARG A 8 -0.83 26.06 -1.91
N GLN A 9 -2.10 25.92 -1.53
CA GLN A 9 -2.87 27.00 -0.92
C GLN A 9 -2.59 27.16 0.59
N ILE A 10 -1.92 26.18 1.21
CA ILE A 10 -1.55 26.21 2.63
C ILE A 10 -0.45 27.27 2.84
N ARG A 11 -0.61 28.08 3.90
CA ARG A 11 0.35 29.13 4.26
C ARG A 11 1.73 28.49 4.56
N GLY A 12 2.79 29.02 3.95
CA GLY A 12 4.16 28.50 4.10
C GLY A 12 4.57 27.41 3.12
N MET A 13 3.69 26.98 2.20
CA MET A 13 3.94 25.85 1.29
C MET A 13 4.13 26.26 -0.19
N ARG A 14 4.07 27.56 -0.52
CA ARG A 14 4.06 28.02 -1.93
C ARG A 14 5.38 27.83 -2.65
N ASP A 15 6.48 27.93 -1.91
CA ASP A 15 7.85 27.93 -2.46
C ASP A 15 8.49 26.52 -2.44
N LEU A 16 7.80 25.54 -1.83
CA LEU A 16 8.27 24.17 -1.67
C LEU A 16 7.84 23.29 -2.85
N SER A 17 8.71 22.35 -3.24
CA SER A 17 8.37 21.33 -4.25
C SER A 17 7.17 20.49 -3.77
N TYR A 18 6.48 19.82 -4.69
CA TYR A 18 5.34 18.98 -4.30
C TYR A 18 5.73 17.90 -3.28
N TRP A 19 6.94 17.34 -3.38
CA TRP A 19 7.46 16.33 -2.45
C TRP A 19 7.76 16.92 -1.08
N ASP A 20 8.43 18.07 -1.05
CA ASP A 20 8.79 18.74 0.21
C ASP A 20 7.53 19.17 0.98
N ARG A 21 6.50 19.64 0.27
CA ARG A 21 5.18 19.92 0.89
C ARG A 21 4.54 18.69 1.51
N LEU A 22 4.65 17.53 0.86
CA LEU A 22 4.07 16.28 1.39
C LEU A 22 4.83 15.80 2.62
N MET A 23 6.16 15.92 2.62
CA MET A 23 6.98 15.62 3.81
C MET A 23 6.65 16.54 4.98
N GLU A 24 6.60 17.85 4.74
CA GLU A 24 6.32 18.85 5.77
C GLU A 24 4.93 18.65 6.41
N LEU A 25 3.93 18.31 5.59
CA LEU A 25 2.58 18.01 6.05
C LEU A 25 2.40 16.57 6.56
N ARG A 26 3.45 15.75 6.55
CA ARG A 26 3.42 14.31 6.87
C ARG A 26 2.31 13.55 6.12
N LEU A 27 2.11 13.91 4.86
CA LEU A 27 1.06 13.41 3.99
C LEU A 27 1.63 12.38 3.00
N TYR A 28 1.09 11.16 3.01
CA TYR A 28 1.38 10.18 1.96
C TYR A 28 0.73 10.55 0.64
N LEU A 29 1.30 10.14 -0.48
CA LEU A 29 0.61 10.14 -1.76
C LEU A 29 -0.66 9.31 -1.74
N GLN A 30 -1.51 9.55 -2.74
CA GLN A 30 -2.76 8.82 -2.91
C GLN A 30 -2.52 7.33 -3.16
N GLN A 31 -1.49 6.98 -3.96
CA GLN A 31 -1.12 5.58 -4.19
C GLN A 31 -0.67 4.91 -2.88
N ARG A 32 0.28 5.51 -2.16
CA ARG A 32 0.74 4.98 -0.88
C ARG A 32 -0.36 4.89 0.18
N SER A 33 -1.27 5.84 0.20
CA SER A 33 -2.43 5.81 1.10
C SER A 33 -3.36 4.64 0.77
N ARG A 34 -3.56 4.34 -0.53
CA ARG A 34 -4.33 3.18 -0.99
C ARG A 34 -3.62 1.87 -0.63
N ASP A 35 -2.33 1.78 -0.88
CA ASP A 35 -1.52 0.60 -0.57
C ASP A 35 -1.51 0.32 0.94
N ARG A 36 -1.33 1.37 1.76
CA ARG A 36 -1.45 1.31 3.22
C ARG A 36 -2.82 0.78 3.64
N TYR A 37 -3.90 1.29 3.06
CA TYR A 37 -5.25 0.81 3.35
C TYR A 37 -5.40 -0.68 3.01
N TRP A 38 -4.94 -1.11 1.83
CA TRP A 38 -4.97 -2.51 1.41
C TRP A 38 -4.22 -3.41 2.39
N VAL A 39 -3.02 -3.04 2.80
CA VAL A 39 -2.23 -3.79 3.78
C VAL A 39 -2.98 -3.95 5.10
N ILE A 40 -3.51 -2.85 5.65
CA ILE A 40 -4.25 -2.88 6.92
C ILE A 40 -5.50 -3.75 6.79
N TYR A 41 -6.22 -3.64 5.69
CA TYR A 41 -7.42 -4.43 5.46
C TYR A 41 -7.11 -5.92 5.32
N MET A 42 -6.05 -6.27 4.59
CA MET A 42 -5.54 -7.64 4.48
C MET A 42 -5.16 -8.19 5.84
N TRP A 43 -4.39 -7.44 6.63
CA TRP A 43 -4.03 -7.84 7.99
C TRP A 43 -5.26 -8.10 8.86
N LYS A 44 -6.28 -7.23 8.81
CA LYS A 44 -7.54 -7.41 9.54
C LYS A 44 -8.29 -8.68 9.16
N ILE A 45 -8.31 -9.04 7.86
CA ILE A 45 -8.88 -10.31 7.40
C ILE A 45 -8.10 -11.48 8.01
N LEU A 46 -6.76 -11.42 8.00
CA LEU A 46 -5.91 -12.49 8.51
C LEU A 46 -6.01 -12.68 10.03
N GLU A 47 -6.24 -11.62 10.78
CA GLU A 47 -6.50 -11.68 12.23
C GLU A 47 -7.96 -12.02 12.57
N GLY A 48 -8.83 -12.24 11.57
CA GLY A 48 -10.23 -12.58 11.77
C GLY A 48 -11.11 -11.44 12.30
N GLN A 49 -10.62 -10.19 12.24
CA GLN A 49 -11.39 -9.02 12.70
C GLN A 49 -12.46 -8.56 11.70
N VAL A 50 -12.29 -8.93 10.42
CA VAL A 50 -13.20 -8.57 9.33
C VAL A 50 -13.47 -9.82 8.49
N PRO A 51 -14.72 -10.03 8.01
CA PRO A 51 -15.02 -11.15 7.13
C PRO A 51 -14.16 -11.13 5.87
N ASN A 52 -13.71 -12.31 5.43
CA ASN A 52 -13.01 -12.45 4.17
C ASN A 52 -14.00 -12.34 3.01
N PRO A 53 -13.92 -11.30 2.15
CA PRO A 53 -14.87 -11.13 1.05
C PRO A 53 -14.67 -12.15 -0.09
N ALA A 54 -13.52 -12.82 -0.15
CA ALA A 54 -13.19 -13.75 -1.22
C ALA A 54 -12.37 -14.94 -0.69
N PRO A 55 -12.98 -15.86 0.08
CA PRO A 55 -12.27 -16.95 0.75
C PRO A 55 -11.55 -17.93 -0.21
N LEU A 56 -12.01 -18.03 -1.45
CA LEU A 56 -11.35 -18.82 -2.49
C LEU A 56 -10.11 -18.14 -3.08
N ALA A 57 -10.09 -16.80 -3.11
CA ALA A 57 -9.01 -16.02 -3.71
C ALA A 57 -7.98 -15.53 -2.68
N LEU A 58 -8.41 -15.33 -1.43
CA LEU A 58 -7.62 -14.79 -0.33
C LEU A 58 -7.42 -15.87 0.73
N GLN A 59 -6.36 -16.66 0.58
CA GLN A 59 -5.98 -17.69 1.55
C GLN A 59 -4.62 -17.36 2.15
N PRO A 60 -4.48 -17.30 3.49
CA PRO A 60 -3.18 -17.20 4.12
C PRO A 60 -2.41 -18.51 4.00
N TYR A 61 -1.10 -18.40 3.80
CA TYR A 61 -0.17 -19.50 3.98
C TYR A 61 1.10 -19.01 4.66
N THR A 62 1.76 -19.88 5.41
CA THR A 62 2.97 -19.54 6.14
C THR A 62 4.10 -20.47 5.74
N THR A 63 5.27 -19.89 5.46
CA THR A 63 6.47 -20.65 5.13
C THR A 63 7.59 -20.34 6.12
N LYS A 64 8.37 -21.34 6.54
CA LYS A 64 9.48 -21.16 7.50
C LYS A 64 10.45 -20.04 7.09
N ARG A 65 10.84 -20.01 5.80
CA ARG A 65 11.76 -19.01 5.25
C ARG A 65 11.14 -17.61 5.20
N THR A 66 9.99 -17.46 4.54
CA THR A 66 9.43 -16.14 4.17
C THR A 66 8.34 -15.59 5.10
N GLY A 67 7.89 -16.36 6.09
CA GLY A 67 6.80 -15.97 7.00
C GLY A 67 5.41 -16.06 6.38
N ARG A 68 4.47 -15.30 6.95
CA ARG A 68 3.05 -15.23 6.58
C ARG A 68 2.86 -14.52 5.26
N LYS A 69 2.12 -15.12 4.33
CA LYS A 69 1.80 -14.58 3.01
C LYS A 69 0.34 -14.87 2.65
N CYS A 70 -0.16 -14.20 1.63
CA CYS A 70 -1.46 -14.49 1.02
C CYS A 70 -1.27 -15.09 -0.37
N ILE A 71 -2.11 -16.06 -0.73
CA ILE A 71 -2.19 -16.55 -2.11
C ILE A 71 -2.62 -15.40 -3.03
N ARG A 72 -1.99 -15.33 -4.19
CA ARG A 72 -2.35 -14.41 -5.26
C ARG A 72 -3.20 -15.15 -6.26
N SER A 73 -4.45 -14.71 -6.47
CA SER A 73 -5.27 -15.22 -7.56
C SER A 73 -4.80 -14.63 -8.90
N ASN A 74 -4.67 -15.50 -9.90
CA ASN A 74 -4.40 -15.05 -11.26
C ASN A 74 -5.63 -14.37 -11.85
N LEU A 75 -5.41 -13.34 -12.66
CA LEU A 75 -6.50 -12.70 -13.41
C LEU A 75 -7.07 -13.70 -14.42
N PRO A 76 -8.40 -13.75 -14.61
CA PRO A 76 -9.01 -14.63 -15.60
C PRO A 76 -8.54 -14.28 -17.01
N THR A 77 -7.79 -15.18 -17.65
CA THR A 77 -7.17 -14.96 -18.97
C THR A 77 -8.19 -14.74 -20.08
N ARG A 78 -9.36 -15.39 -19.99
CA ARG A 78 -10.44 -15.32 -20.98
C ARG A 78 -11.35 -14.09 -20.82
N ALA A 79 -11.18 -13.31 -19.76
CA ALA A 79 -12.01 -12.13 -19.53
C ALA A 79 -11.59 -10.96 -20.44
N PRO A 80 -12.54 -10.09 -20.84
CA PRO A 80 -12.22 -8.88 -21.60
C PRO A 80 -11.21 -7.99 -20.87
N GLU A 81 -10.36 -7.29 -21.64
CA GLU A 81 -9.31 -6.43 -21.09
C GLU A 81 -9.83 -5.42 -20.05
N ARG A 82 -10.95 -4.75 -20.35
CA ARG A 82 -11.61 -3.83 -19.41
C ARG A 82 -11.88 -4.46 -18.04
N ILE A 83 -12.31 -5.72 -18.03
CA ILE A 83 -12.63 -6.46 -16.81
C ILE A 83 -11.34 -6.85 -16.09
N ARG A 84 -10.31 -7.25 -16.84
CA ARG A 84 -8.98 -7.54 -16.27
C ARG A 84 -8.38 -6.31 -15.61
N THR A 85 -8.51 -5.13 -16.19
CA THR A 85 -8.04 -3.86 -15.60
C THR A 85 -8.80 -3.50 -14.32
N LEU A 86 -10.12 -3.68 -14.31
CA LEU A 86 -10.93 -3.47 -13.10
C LEU A 86 -10.54 -4.45 -11.99
N LEU A 87 -10.36 -5.73 -12.33
CA LEU A 87 -9.92 -6.75 -11.37
C LEU A 87 -8.50 -6.48 -10.87
N ALA A 88 -7.59 -6.09 -11.76
CA ALA A 88 -6.21 -5.75 -11.42
C ALA A 88 -6.09 -4.52 -10.51
N SER A 89 -7.12 -3.68 -10.42
CA SER A 89 -7.15 -2.55 -9.46
C SER A 89 -7.97 -2.85 -8.20
N SER A 90 -8.50 -4.07 -8.08
CA SER A 90 -9.31 -4.49 -6.94
C SER A 90 -8.44 -4.93 -5.76
N LEU A 91 -8.97 -4.77 -4.55
CA LEU A 91 -8.35 -5.23 -3.31
C LEU A 91 -8.03 -6.74 -3.34
N ILE A 92 -8.89 -7.56 -3.95
CA ILE A 92 -8.74 -9.02 -3.96
C ILE A 92 -7.47 -9.43 -4.73
N HIS A 93 -7.12 -8.72 -5.79
CA HIS A 93 -5.91 -9.01 -6.58
C HIS A 93 -4.68 -8.26 -6.09
N GLU A 94 -4.79 -6.96 -5.77
CA GLU A 94 -3.63 -6.16 -5.38
C GLU A 94 -3.31 -6.21 -3.89
N GLY A 95 -4.30 -6.43 -3.03
CA GLY A 95 -4.09 -6.58 -1.59
C GLY A 95 -3.01 -7.63 -1.26
N PRO A 96 -3.10 -8.86 -1.80
CA PRO A 96 -2.05 -9.87 -1.65
C PRO A 96 -0.69 -9.43 -2.20
N ASN A 97 -0.63 -8.69 -3.32
CA ASN A 97 0.63 -8.23 -3.91
C ASN A 97 1.34 -7.28 -2.95
N VAL A 98 0.64 -6.23 -2.51
CA VAL A 98 1.19 -5.22 -1.61
C VAL A 98 1.52 -5.84 -0.24
N PHE A 99 0.63 -6.68 0.30
CA PHE A 99 0.90 -7.36 1.57
C PHE A 99 2.16 -8.22 1.48
N ASN A 100 2.29 -9.07 0.46
CA ASN A 100 3.43 -9.97 0.30
C ASN A 100 4.77 -9.27 0.03
N ALA A 101 4.74 -8.04 -0.49
CA ALA A 101 5.92 -7.20 -0.71
C ALA A 101 6.51 -6.64 0.60
N LEU A 102 5.74 -6.66 1.69
CA LEU A 102 6.23 -6.16 2.98
C LEU A 102 7.32 -7.05 3.59
N PRO A 103 8.18 -6.47 4.46
CA PRO A 103 9.13 -7.23 5.24
C PRO A 103 8.45 -8.31 6.09
N LYS A 104 9.18 -9.39 6.35
CA LYS A 104 8.67 -10.55 7.10
C LYS A 104 8.24 -10.14 8.51
N GLU A 105 8.96 -9.20 9.10
CA GLU A 105 8.80 -8.69 10.46
C GLU A 105 7.43 -8.00 10.60
N VAL A 106 7.08 -7.15 9.63
CA VAL A 106 5.79 -6.46 9.59
C VAL A 106 4.66 -7.46 9.32
N ARG A 107 4.84 -8.35 8.32
CA ARG A 107 3.81 -9.35 7.98
C ARG A 107 3.50 -10.32 9.11
N ASN A 108 4.49 -10.70 9.90
CA ASN A 108 4.36 -11.66 10.99
C ASN A 108 3.88 -11.04 12.30
N THR A 109 3.61 -9.74 12.34
CA THR A 109 2.99 -9.12 13.50
C THR A 109 1.55 -9.64 13.62
N THR A 110 1.24 -10.42 14.66
CA THR A 110 -0.06 -11.08 14.89
C THR A 110 -0.48 -10.96 16.35
N GLY A 111 -1.78 -11.09 16.65
CA GLY A 111 -2.29 -11.11 18.03
C GLY A 111 -2.13 -9.80 18.79
N CYS A 112 -1.94 -8.68 18.08
CA CYS A 112 -1.83 -7.35 18.67
C CYS A 112 -3.02 -6.46 18.28
N PRO A 113 -3.27 -5.35 18.98
CA PRO A 113 -4.21 -4.33 18.53
C PRO A 113 -3.86 -3.78 17.15
N VAL A 114 -4.87 -3.33 16.39
CA VAL A 114 -4.70 -2.74 15.05
C VAL A 114 -3.72 -1.56 15.08
N GLU A 115 -3.73 -0.77 16.16
CA GLU A 115 -2.87 0.41 16.29
C GLU A 115 -1.38 0.03 16.33
N ASN A 116 -1.02 -1.06 17.01
CA ASN A 116 0.37 -1.52 17.06
C ASN A 116 0.86 -1.94 15.66
N PHE A 117 0.00 -2.63 14.91
CA PHE A 117 0.29 -2.96 13.51
C PHE A 117 0.43 -1.71 12.63
N LYS A 118 -0.50 -0.75 12.74
CA LYS A 118 -0.44 0.52 12.00
C LYS A 118 0.85 1.28 12.28
N SER A 119 1.27 1.38 13.53
CA SER A 119 2.52 2.04 13.90
C SER A 119 3.75 1.33 13.34
N GLY A 120 3.77 -0.01 13.35
CA GLY A 120 4.84 -0.80 12.74
C GLY A 120 4.91 -0.64 11.22
N LEU A 121 3.74 -0.66 10.56
CA LEU A 121 3.63 -0.41 9.13
C LEU A 121 4.10 1.00 8.76
N ASP A 122 3.69 2.02 9.52
CA ASP A 122 4.12 3.39 9.28
C ASP A 122 5.64 3.52 9.41
N LYS A 123 6.25 2.98 10.46
CA LYS A 123 7.72 3.01 10.60
C LYS A 123 8.42 2.47 9.36
N PHE A 124 7.92 1.38 8.76
CA PHE A 124 8.45 0.84 7.51
C PHE A 124 8.14 1.74 6.29
N LEU A 125 6.91 2.23 6.15
CA LEU A 125 6.54 3.07 5.01
C LEU A 125 7.32 4.39 4.98
N TRP A 126 7.78 4.89 6.14
CA TRP A 126 8.65 6.07 6.19
C TRP A 126 10.06 5.81 5.67
N THR A 127 10.54 4.57 5.64
CA THR A 127 11.87 4.26 5.07
C THR A 127 11.86 4.16 3.55
N VAL A 128 10.68 3.99 2.94
CA VAL A 128 10.54 3.86 1.49
C VAL A 128 10.18 5.22 0.90
N PRO A 129 10.99 5.80 -0.01
CA PRO A 129 10.68 7.10 -0.61
C PRO A 129 9.34 7.07 -1.33
N ASP A 130 8.50 8.09 -1.13
CA ASP A 130 7.17 8.20 -1.73
C ASP A 130 7.17 9.13 -2.96
N GLU A 131 8.05 8.82 -3.92
CA GLU A 131 8.34 9.69 -5.08
C GLU A 131 8.17 8.93 -6.42
N PRO A 132 6.93 8.55 -6.81
CA PRO A 132 6.70 8.01 -8.14
C PRO A 132 7.08 9.05 -9.21
N PRO A 133 7.53 8.59 -10.39
CA PRO A 133 7.75 9.50 -11.52
C PRO A 133 6.42 10.13 -11.91
N VAL A 134 6.32 11.45 -11.77
CA VAL A 134 5.13 12.19 -12.20
C VAL A 134 5.55 13.23 -13.23
N LEU A 135 4.71 13.43 -14.24
CA LEU A 135 4.94 14.44 -15.28
C LEU A 135 5.34 15.80 -14.65
N GLY A 136 6.53 16.29 -14.98
CA GLY A 136 7.12 17.53 -14.45
C GLY A 136 7.99 17.38 -13.20
N TYR A 137 8.16 16.18 -12.64
CA TYR A 137 9.06 15.89 -11.52
C TYR A 137 9.87 14.62 -11.82
N THR A 138 11.19 14.73 -11.93
CA THR A 138 12.09 13.59 -12.00
C THR A 138 12.17 12.92 -10.63
N ALA A 139 11.98 11.60 -10.58
CA ALA A 139 12.26 10.83 -9.38
C ALA A 139 13.75 10.97 -9.05
N ARG A 140 14.11 11.26 -7.80
CA ARG A 140 15.51 11.23 -7.38
C ARG A 140 15.95 9.76 -7.35
N CYS A 141 16.74 9.34 -8.33
CA CYS A 141 17.45 8.08 -8.23
C CYS A 141 18.35 8.15 -7.00
N MET A 142 18.18 7.22 -6.06
CA MET A 142 19.18 7.00 -5.02
C MET A 142 20.45 6.49 -5.73
N THR A 143 21.42 7.38 -5.95
CA THR A 143 22.78 6.99 -6.34
C THR A 143 23.33 6.18 -5.18
N SER A 144 23.60 4.90 -5.46
CA SER A 144 24.24 3.95 -4.54
C SER A 144 25.68 4.35 -4.24
#